data_AF-I9QKN4-F1
#
_entry.id   AF-I9QKN4-F1
#
_cell.length_a   1.000
_cell.length_b   1.000
_cell.length_c   1.000
_cell.angle_alpha   90.00
_cell.angle_beta   90.00
_cell.angle_gamma   90.00
#
_symmetry.space_group_name_H-M   'P 1'
#
loop_
_entity.id
_entity.type
_entity.pdbx_description
1 polymer ?
#
loop_
_entity_poly.entity_id
_entity_poly.type
_entity_poly.pdbx_seq_one_letter_code
_entity_poly.pdbx_strand_id
1 'polypeptide(L)'
;MGLLAGPALAIFGALRAAEMEKKLENAKARYEEIRVRFEEAVVMIDQFQAIEKMAMYFTRQITKFDALFFSLSQEAIATMKKHNYDVSHYNQKENDQIATTYSTLMTLSAFLEAPIMDEHQKLNEATQSKLEFMQREMNSLETEHYDLINSTKIKFGLARRLFEFFRSFWGKNGRIKKANNS
;
A
#
# COMPACT_ATOMS: atom_id res chain seq x y z
N MET A 1 -2.40 -83.77 11.41
CA MET A 1 -2.80 -82.37 11.60
C MET A 1 -1.61 -81.47 11.27
N GLY A 2 -1.54 -80.97 10.05
CA GLY A 2 -0.43 -80.12 9.60
C GLY A 2 -0.35 -80.15 8.08
N LEU A 3 0.01 -79.01 7.48
CA LEU A 3 0.34 -78.83 6.05
C LEU A 3 -0.74 -78.32 5.07
N LEU A 4 -1.67 -77.44 5.47
CA LEU A 4 -2.47 -76.66 4.49
C LEU A 4 -2.64 -75.16 4.81
N ALA A 5 -2.28 -74.69 6.02
CA ALA A 5 -2.45 -73.28 6.39
C ALA A 5 -1.31 -72.34 5.95
N GLY A 6 -0.09 -72.86 5.71
CA GLY A 6 1.10 -72.05 5.40
C GLY A 6 0.99 -71.22 4.10
N PRO A 7 0.60 -71.82 2.97
CA PRO A 7 0.43 -71.09 1.71
C PRO A 7 -0.70 -70.06 1.74
N ALA A 8 -1.84 -70.40 2.37
CA ALA A 8 -2.96 -69.47 2.51
C ALA A 8 -2.62 -68.28 3.43
N LEU A 9 -1.89 -68.52 4.52
CA LEU A 9 -1.40 -67.46 5.43
C LEU A 9 -0.36 -66.56 4.74
N ALA A 10 0.53 -67.12 3.90
CA ALA A 10 1.51 -66.34 3.16
C ALA A 10 0.86 -65.40 2.13
N ILE A 11 -0.14 -65.89 1.38
CA ILE A 11 -0.91 -65.07 0.43
C ILE A 11 -1.67 -63.96 1.17
N PHE A 12 -2.31 -64.29 2.29
CA PHE A 12 -3.03 -63.30 3.10
C PHE A 12 -2.08 -62.25 3.71
N GLY A 13 -0.90 -62.67 4.15
CA GLY A 13 0.15 -61.79 4.64
C GLY A 13 0.66 -60.82 3.57
N ALA A 14 0.91 -61.31 2.35
CA ALA A 14 1.34 -60.47 1.22
C ALA A 14 0.27 -59.45 0.80
N LEU A 15 -1.02 -59.84 0.77
CA LEU A 15 -2.13 -58.94 0.47
C LEU A 15 -2.21 -57.79 1.50
N ARG A 16 -2.07 -58.11 2.79
CA ARG A 16 -2.06 -57.09 3.85
C ARG A 16 -0.83 -56.17 3.78
N ALA A 17 0.34 -56.71 3.45
CA ALA A 17 1.54 -55.90 3.25
C ALA A 17 1.34 -54.87 2.13
N ALA A 18 0.80 -55.29 0.98
CA ALA A 18 0.49 -54.41 -0.14
C ALA A 18 -0.57 -53.34 0.21
N GLU A 19 -1.60 -53.70 0.98
CA GLU A 19 -2.61 -52.74 1.44
C GLU A 19 -2.02 -51.70 2.41
N MET A 20 -1.15 -52.13 3.31
CA MET A 20 -0.45 -51.24 4.26
C MET A 20 0.55 -50.33 3.55
N GLU A 21 1.26 -50.82 2.54
CA GLU A 21 2.15 -50.02 1.69
C GLU A 21 1.37 -48.93 0.95
N LYS A 22 0.23 -49.28 0.34
CA LYS A 22 -0.68 -48.30 -0.29
C LYS A 22 -1.21 -47.27 0.70
N LYS A 23 -1.55 -47.67 1.93
CA LYS A 23 -1.97 -46.75 3.01
C LYS A 23 -0.84 -45.80 3.42
N LEU A 24 0.40 -46.30 3.48
CA LEU A 24 1.59 -45.50 3.79
C LEU A 24 1.88 -44.48 2.68
N GLU A 25 1.85 -44.90 1.41
CA GLU A 25 2.04 -44.00 0.26
C GLU A 25 0.98 -42.91 0.22
N ASN A 26 -0.29 -43.27 0.41
CA ASN A 26 -1.37 -42.29 0.49
C ASN A 26 -1.19 -41.30 1.66
N ALA A 27 -0.71 -41.77 2.81
CA ALA A 27 -0.42 -40.91 3.95
C ALA A 27 0.74 -39.95 3.66
N LYS A 28 1.81 -40.43 3.01
CA LYS A 28 2.93 -39.60 2.56
C LYS A 28 2.48 -38.55 1.56
N ALA A 29 1.69 -38.92 0.54
CA ALA A 29 1.17 -38.00 -0.45
C ALA A 29 0.32 -36.89 0.20
N ARG A 30 -0.58 -37.25 1.13
CA ARG A 30 -1.37 -36.26 1.89
C ARG A 30 -0.51 -35.35 2.76
N TYR A 31 0.52 -35.90 3.40
CA TYR A 31 1.46 -35.09 4.19
C TYR A 31 2.19 -34.08 3.30
N GLU A 32 2.65 -34.49 2.12
CA GLU A 32 3.29 -33.61 1.16
C GLU A 32 2.36 -32.52 0.64
N GLU A 33 1.09 -32.85 0.32
CA GLU A 33 0.08 -31.86 -0.03
C GLU A 33 -0.16 -30.84 1.09
N ILE A 34 -0.25 -31.30 2.34
CA ILE A 34 -0.43 -30.41 3.50
C ILE A 34 0.81 -29.53 3.70
N ARG A 35 2.02 -30.10 3.55
CA ARG A 35 3.27 -29.35 3.69
C ARG A 35 3.36 -28.21 2.68
N VAL A 36 3.09 -28.49 1.39
CA VAL A 36 3.11 -27.46 0.34
C VAL A 36 2.10 -26.36 0.63
N ARG A 37 0.87 -26.70 0.99
CA ARG A 37 -0.16 -25.70 1.36
C ARG A 37 0.21 -24.90 2.59
N PHE A 38 0.89 -25.51 3.55
CA PHE A 38 1.38 -24.83 4.75
C PHE A 38 2.47 -23.82 4.40
N GLU A 39 3.43 -24.20 3.55
CA GLU A 39 4.47 -23.28 3.07
C GLU A 39 3.87 -22.11 2.27
N GLU A 40 2.89 -22.37 1.40
CA GLU A 40 2.13 -21.32 0.70
C GLU A 40 1.41 -20.38 1.69
N ALA A 41 0.80 -20.93 2.74
CA ALA A 41 0.12 -20.15 3.76
C ALA A 41 1.08 -19.26 4.57
N VAL A 42 2.27 -19.76 4.91
CA VAL A 42 3.32 -18.97 5.57
C VAL A 42 3.73 -17.78 4.71
N VAL A 43 3.96 -18.00 3.40
CA VAL A 43 4.29 -16.91 2.46
C VAL A 43 3.17 -15.87 2.36
N MET A 44 1.90 -16.31 2.35
CA MET A 44 0.76 -15.38 2.36
C MET A 44 0.69 -14.55 3.65
N ILE A 45 0.98 -15.15 4.81
CA ILE A 45 1.01 -14.43 6.09
C ILE A 45 2.06 -13.30 6.05
N ASP A 46 3.27 -13.59 5.56
CA ASP A 46 4.34 -12.59 5.45
C ASP A 46 3.92 -11.42 4.54
N GLN A 47 3.24 -11.71 3.43
CA GLN A 47 2.70 -10.70 2.52
C GLN A 47 1.63 -9.83 3.19
N PHE A 48 0.68 -10.43 3.92
CA PHE A 48 -0.35 -9.67 4.64
C PHE A 48 0.23 -8.80 5.74
N GLN A 49 1.25 -9.27 6.47
CA GLN A 49 1.96 -8.45 7.45
C GLN A 49 2.66 -7.24 6.81
N ALA A 50 3.26 -7.42 5.63
CA ALA A 50 3.86 -6.30 4.89
C ALA A 50 2.79 -5.28 4.44
N ILE A 51 1.65 -5.75 3.95
CA ILE A 51 0.51 -4.89 3.56
C ILE A 51 -0.04 -4.14 4.78
N GLU A 52 -0.22 -4.80 5.92
CA GLU A 52 -0.68 -4.18 7.16
C GLU A 52 0.27 -3.06 7.60
N LYS A 53 1.57 -3.34 7.64
CA LYS A 53 2.60 -2.35 8.02
C LYS A 53 2.57 -1.13 7.08
N MET A 54 2.38 -1.38 5.78
CA MET A 54 2.25 -0.31 4.79
C MET A 54 0.98 0.50 4.99
N ALA A 55 -0.17 -0.14 5.22
CA ALA A 55 -1.42 0.54 5.52
C ALA A 55 -1.31 1.43 6.78
N MET A 56 -0.62 0.94 7.82
CA MET A 56 -0.34 1.73 9.02
C MET A 56 0.50 2.98 8.72
N TYR A 57 1.55 2.87 7.90
CA TYR A 57 2.34 4.03 7.50
C TYR A 57 1.56 5.01 6.65
N PHE A 58 0.77 4.52 5.69
CA PHE A 58 -0.14 5.35 4.89
C PHE A 58 -1.08 6.15 5.76
N THR A 59 -1.73 5.49 6.72
CA THR A 59 -2.66 6.11 7.66
C THR A 59 -1.99 7.24 8.43
N ARG A 60 -0.78 7.01 8.96
CA ARG A 60 -0.02 8.04 9.68
C ARG A 60 0.32 9.24 8.80
N GLN A 61 0.72 9.01 7.54
CA GLN A 61 1.03 10.12 6.63
C GLN A 61 -0.23 10.89 6.22
N ILE A 62 -1.34 10.19 5.96
CA ILE A 62 -2.65 10.80 5.69
C ILE A 62 -3.04 11.73 6.85
N THR A 63 -2.94 11.27 8.10
CA THR A 63 -3.26 12.11 9.26
C THR A 63 -2.43 13.38 9.33
N LYS A 64 -1.12 13.32 9.04
CA LYS A 64 -0.25 14.52 9.01
C LYS A 64 -0.66 15.49 7.90
N PHE A 65 -0.93 14.96 6.70
CA PHE A 65 -1.38 15.76 5.56
C PHE A 65 -2.76 16.38 5.78
N ASP A 66 -3.69 15.64 6.40
CA ASP A 66 -5.03 16.09 6.70
C ASP A 66 -5.01 17.29 7.66
N ALA A 67 -4.19 17.22 8.71
CA ALA A 67 -4.00 18.35 9.63
C ALA A 67 -3.43 19.60 8.92
N LEU A 68 -2.43 19.42 8.06
CA LEU A 68 -1.86 20.51 7.25
C LEU A 68 -2.91 21.10 6.29
N PHE A 69 -3.63 20.24 5.58
CA PHE A 69 -4.67 20.63 4.63
C PHE A 69 -5.81 21.37 5.32
N PHE A 70 -6.24 20.91 6.50
CA PHE A 70 -7.27 21.56 7.29
C PHE A 70 -6.88 22.97 7.70
N SER A 71 -5.63 23.18 8.14
CA SER A 71 -5.10 24.52 8.45
C SER A 71 -5.09 25.42 7.21
N LEU A 72 -4.52 24.96 6.09
CA LEU A 72 -4.46 25.71 4.84
C LEU A 72 -5.86 26.03 4.27
N SER A 73 -6.82 25.14 4.48
CA SER A 73 -8.21 25.32 4.03
C SER A 73 -8.93 26.41 4.81
N GLN A 74 -8.74 26.48 6.13
CA GLN A 74 -9.32 27.54 6.93
C GLN A 74 -8.78 28.92 6.52
N GLU A 75 -7.47 29.03 6.32
CA GLU A 75 -6.85 30.27 5.83
C GLU A 75 -7.40 30.65 4.46
N ALA A 76 -7.49 29.69 3.53
CA ALA A 76 -8.03 29.91 2.19
C ALA A 76 -9.49 30.39 2.22
N ILE A 77 -10.34 29.76 3.02
CA ILE A 77 -11.75 30.14 3.18
C ILE A 77 -11.86 31.55 3.77
N ALA A 78 -11.01 31.91 4.74
CA ALA A 78 -10.99 33.26 5.30
C ALA A 78 -10.63 34.31 4.24
N THR A 79 -9.62 34.04 3.41
CA THR A 79 -9.24 34.89 2.27
C THR A 79 -10.39 35.03 1.27
N MET A 80 -11.05 33.93 0.91
CA MET A 80 -12.20 33.98 -0.01
C MET A 80 -13.34 34.84 0.56
N LYS A 81 -13.68 34.65 1.84
CA LYS A 81 -14.74 35.43 2.51
C LYS A 81 -14.42 36.91 2.60
N LYS A 82 -13.16 37.29 2.88
CA LYS A 82 -12.70 38.68 2.95
C LYS A 82 -13.05 39.48 1.69
N HIS A 83 -12.99 38.83 0.54
CA HIS A 83 -13.25 39.43 -0.78
C HIS A 83 -14.61 39.03 -1.35
N ASN A 84 -15.55 38.55 -0.52
CA ASN A 84 -16.87 38.05 -0.97
C ASN A 84 -16.78 37.04 -2.13
N TYR A 85 -15.76 36.19 -2.12
CA TYR A 85 -15.45 35.20 -3.14
C TYR A 85 -15.11 35.78 -4.53
N ASP A 86 -14.88 37.09 -4.64
CA ASP A 86 -14.44 37.72 -5.88
C ASP A 86 -12.92 37.61 -6.05
N VAL A 87 -12.52 36.69 -6.93
CA VAL A 87 -11.11 36.38 -7.22
C VAL A 87 -10.34 37.52 -7.90
N SER A 88 -11.03 38.50 -8.51
CA SER A 88 -10.36 39.60 -9.23
C SER A 88 -9.61 40.56 -8.30
N HIS A 89 -9.95 40.55 -7.01
CA HIS A 89 -9.36 41.41 -5.99
C HIS A 89 -8.22 40.74 -5.20
N TYR A 90 -7.86 39.50 -5.55
CA TYR A 90 -6.84 38.77 -4.83
C TYR A 90 -5.46 39.29 -5.19
N ASN A 91 -4.65 39.61 -4.17
CA ASN A 91 -3.25 39.91 -4.39
C ASN A 91 -2.44 38.62 -4.63
N GLN A 92 -1.17 38.76 -5.01
CA GLN A 92 -0.31 37.61 -5.30
C GLN A 92 -0.18 36.64 -4.11
N LYS A 93 -0.05 37.15 -2.89
CA LYS A 93 0.07 36.31 -1.69
C LYS A 93 -1.20 35.50 -1.44
N GLU A 94 -2.37 36.11 -1.62
CA GLU A 94 -3.66 35.44 -1.50
C GLU A 94 -3.82 34.36 -2.58
N ASN A 95 -3.44 34.67 -3.83
CA ASN A 95 -3.42 33.67 -4.91
C ASN A 95 -2.45 32.51 -4.62
N ASP A 96 -1.25 32.79 -4.13
CA ASP A 96 -0.26 31.77 -3.77
C ASP A 96 -0.79 30.87 -2.65
N GLN A 97 -1.49 31.44 -1.66
CA GLN A 97 -2.12 30.70 -0.57
C GLN A 97 -3.21 29.76 -1.10
N ILE A 98 -4.15 30.25 -1.94
CA ILE A 98 -5.19 29.40 -2.55
C ILE A 98 -4.56 28.28 -3.40
N ALA A 99 -3.53 28.59 -4.18
CA ALA A 99 -2.80 27.61 -4.97
C ALA A 99 -2.09 26.56 -4.11
N THR A 100 -1.55 26.96 -2.95
CA THR A 100 -0.95 26.04 -1.96
C THR A 100 -2.00 25.08 -1.42
N THR A 101 -3.15 25.58 -0.98
CA THR A 101 -4.25 24.77 -0.46
C THR A 101 -4.75 23.78 -1.51
N TYR A 102 -4.96 24.25 -2.74
CA TYR A 102 -5.38 23.39 -3.85
C TYR A 102 -4.35 22.30 -4.18
N SER A 103 -3.06 22.65 -4.26
CA SER A 103 -1.99 21.67 -4.54
C SER A 103 -1.87 20.61 -3.44
N THR A 104 -2.10 21.03 -2.19
CA THR A 104 -2.11 20.12 -1.02
C THR A 104 -3.29 19.16 -1.09
N LEU A 105 -4.49 19.66 -1.44
CA LEU A 105 -5.67 18.81 -1.68
C LEU A 105 -5.38 17.77 -2.77
N MET A 106 -4.87 18.20 -3.92
CA MET A 106 -4.59 17.30 -5.04
C MET A 106 -3.55 16.24 -4.69
N THR A 107 -2.54 16.61 -3.90
CA THR A 107 -1.55 15.65 -3.37
C THR A 107 -2.23 14.59 -2.50
N LEU A 108 -3.06 15.02 -1.54
CA LEU A 108 -3.79 14.12 -0.66
C LEU A 108 -4.72 13.19 -1.46
N SER A 109 -5.46 13.72 -2.42
CA SER A 109 -6.32 12.92 -3.31
C SER A 109 -5.52 11.87 -4.08
N ALA A 110 -4.41 12.25 -4.72
CA ALA A 110 -3.58 11.32 -5.48
C ALA A 110 -2.95 10.22 -4.60
N PHE A 111 -2.72 10.51 -3.31
CA PHE A 111 -2.24 9.52 -2.36
C PHE A 111 -3.34 8.54 -1.93
N LEU A 112 -4.55 9.03 -1.69
CA LEU A 112 -5.72 8.20 -1.36
C LEU A 112 -6.11 7.27 -2.52
N GLU A 113 -5.87 7.69 -3.76
CA GLU A 113 -6.12 6.87 -4.95
C GLU A 113 -5.00 5.87 -5.26
N ALA A 114 -3.86 5.91 -4.55
CA ALA A 114 -2.75 5.00 -4.80
C ALA A 114 -3.08 3.58 -4.28
N PRO A 115 -3.07 2.54 -5.15
CA PRO A 115 -3.40 1.19 -4.72
C PRO A 115 -2.28 0.59 -3.86
N ILE A 116 -2.58 0.18 -2.63
CA ILE A 116 -1.60 -0.47 -1.74
C ILE A 116 -1.17 -1.83 -2.29
N MET A 117 -2.10 -2.54 -2.95
CA MET A 117 -1.84 -3.84 -3.57
C MET A 117 -1.87 -3.77 -5.10
N ASP A 118 -1.17 -4.68 -5.75
CA ASP A 118 -1.25 -4.91 -7.20
C ASP A 118 -2.41 -5.85 -7.57
N GLU A 119 -2.52 -6.17 -8.87
CA GLU A 119 -3.56 -7.08 -9.38
C GLU A 119 -3.43 -8.53 -8.88
N HIS A 120 -2.29 -8.87 -8.29
CA HIS A 120 -1.99 -10.19 -7.72
C HIS A 120 -2.07 -10.19 -6.18
N GLN A 121 -2.65 -9.14 -5.57
CA GLN A 121 -2.78 -8.98 -4.12
C GLN A 121 -1.43 -8.90 -3.38
N LYS A 122 -0.35 -8.60 -4.10
CA LYS A 122 0.97 -8.31 -3.51
C LYS A 122 1.11 -6.83 -3.27
N LEU A 123 2.05 -6.46 -2.40
CA LEU A 123 2.36 -5.06 -2.15
C LEU A 123 2.80 -4.37 -3.45
N ASN A 124 2.22 -3.22 -3.74
CA ASN A 124 2.58 -2.44 -4.93
C ASN A 124 3.86 -1.64 -4.69
N GLU A 125 4.94 -1.98 -5.41
CA GLU A 125 6.24 -1.30 -5.31
C GLU A 125 6.16 0.21 -5.59
N ALA A 126 5.34 0.62 -6.55
CA ALA A 126 5.14 2.04 -6.85
C ALA A 126 4.51 2.79 -5.65
N THR A 127 3.71 2.08 -4.85
CA THR A 127 3.08 2.62 -3.64
C THR A 127 4.05 2.70 -2.47
N GLN A 128 5.04 1.81 -2.40
CA GLN A 128 6.16 1.93 -1.47
C GLN A 128 7.01 3.17 -1.77
N SER A 129 7.40 3.39 -3.02
CA SER A 129 8.18 4.59 -3.40
C SER A 129 7.41 5.89 -3.12
N LYS A 130 6.08 5.89 -3.30
CA LYS A 130 5.22 7.04 -2.94
C LYS A 130 5.28 7.37 -1.45
N LEU A 131 5.22 6.34 -0.60
CA LEU A 131 5.28 6.50 0.84
C LEU A 131 6.64 7.04 1.30
N GLU A 132 7.73 6.48 0.77
CA GLU A 132 9.09 6.91 1.12
C GLU A 132 9.34 8.37 0.72
N PHE A 133 8.86 8.78 -0.47
CA PHE A 133 8.93 10.17 -0.90
C PHE A 133 8.15 11.09 0.03
N MET A 134 6.91 10.74 0.38
CA MET A 134 6.11 11.52 1.31
C MET A 134 6.73 11.62 2.70
N GLN A 135 7.24 10.52 3.24
CA GLN A 135 7.92 10.53 4.53
C GLN A 135 9.12 11.47 4.51
N ARG A 136 9.93 11.45 3.44
CA ARG A 136 11.07 12.35 3.28
C ARG A 136 10.64 13.81 3.26
N GLU A 137 9.66 14.13 2.42
CA GLU A 137 9.16 15.50 2.26
C GLU A 137 8.46 16.00 3.53
N MET A 138 7.68 15.18 4.23
CA MET A 138 7.06 15.55 5.52
C MET A 138 8.07 15.66 6.66
N ASN A 139 9.08 14.79 6.73
CA ASN A 139 10.13 14.90 7.74
C ASN A 139 11.01 16.13 7.53
N SER A 140 11.17 16.59 6.28
CA SER A 140 11.86 17.86 5.98
C SER A 140 11.15 19.07 6.60
N LEU A 141 9.82 19.02 6.73
CA LEU A 141 9.06 20.05 7.44
C LEU A 141 9.24 19.98 8.96
N GLU A 142 9.40 18.79 9.54
CA GLU A 142 9.58 18.63 10.99
C GLU A 142 11.00 19.02 11.45
N THR A 143 11.99 18.93 10.56
CA THR A 143 13.41 19.18 10.88
C THR A 143 13.86 20.62 10.62
N GLU A 144 13.20 21.37 9.75
CA GLU A 144 13.36 22.82 9.66
C GLU A 144 12.56 23.50 10.78
N HIS A 145 13.26 24.02 11.80
CA HIS A 145 12.73 24.72 12.99
C HIS A 145 11.37 25.42 12.79
N TYR A 146 10.50 25.33 13.81
CA TYR A 146 9.14 25.91 13.90
C TYR A 146 8.98 27.35 13.35
N ASP A 147 10.04 28.15 13.34
CA ASP A 147 10.06 29.52 12.79
C ASP A 147 10.01 29.60 11.25
N LEU A 148 10.45 28.56 10.54
CA LEU A 148 10.43 28.49 9.06
C LEU A 148 9.12 27.90 8.50
N ILE A 149 8.42 27.04 9.25
CA ILE A 149 7.15 26.42 8.83
C ILE A 149 6.04 27.48 8.61
N ASN A 150 6.13 28.64 9.25
CA ASN A 150 5.22 29.77 8.97
C ASN A 150 5.54 30.52 7.68
N SER A 151 6.65 30.23 7.00
CA SER A 151 6.95 30.80 5.69
C SER A 151 6.08 30.14 4.61
N THR A 152 5.15 30.93 4.06
CA THR A 152 4.25 30.51 2.97
C THR A 152 5.03 29.95 1.77
N LYS A 153 6.27 30.40 1.55
CA LYS A 153 7.17 29.89 0.48
C LYS A 153 7.58 28.43 0.67
N ILE A 154 7.84 27.98 1.89
CA ILE A 154 8.29 26.61 2.17
C ILE A 154 7.11 25.64 1.99
N LYS A 155 5.95 25.99 2.54
CA LYS A 155 4.69 25.27 2.36
C LYS A 155 4.33 25.13 0.87
N PHE A 156 4.48 26.20 0.08
CA PHE A 156 4.19 26.17 -1.35
C PHE A 156 5.18 25.34 -2.15
N GLY A 157 6.49 25.47 -1.88
CA GLY A 157 7.53 24.68 -2.54
C GLY A 157 7.33 23.18 -2.33
N LEU A 158 6.98 22.79 -1.10
CA LEU A 158 6.63 21.43 -0.75
C LEU A 158 5.35 20.95 -1.45
N ALA A 159 4.24 21.69 -1.32
CA ALA A 159 2.97 21.32 -1.93
C ALA A 159 3.11 21.15 -3.45
N ARG A 160 3.95 21.97 -4.09
CA ARG A 160 4.28 21.84 -5.51
C ARG A 160 5.12 20.60 -5.81
N ARG A 161 6.19 20.32 -5.04
CA ARG A 161 7.02 19.12 -5.25
C ARG A 161 6.22 17.84 -5.10
N LEU A 162 5.38 17.78 -4.07
CA LEU A 162 4.48 16.66 -3.85
C LEU A 162 3.46 16.53 -4.98
N PHE A 163 2.80 17.64 -5.35
CA PHE A 163 1.84 17.62 -6.45
C PHE A 163 2.47 17.14 -7.75
N GLU A 164 3.63 17.66 -8.15
CA GLU A 164 4.31 17.24 -9.37
C GLU A 164 4.77 15.79 -9.31
N PHE A 165 5.29 15.33 -8.17
CA PHE A 165 5.66 13.94 -7.97
C PHE A 165 4.43 13.03 -8.16
N PHE A 166 3.32 13.29 -7.48
CA PHE A 166 2.11 12.47 -7.59
C PHE A 166 1.43 12.60 -8.96
N ARG A 167 1.42 13.79 -9.56
CA ARG A 167 0.93 14.06 -10.92
C ARG A 167 1.74 13.31 -11.97
N SER A 168 3.05 13.12 -11.78
CA SER A 168 3.89 12.39 -12.74
C SER A 168 3.44 10.93 -12.94
N PHE A 169 2.76 10.36 -11.95
CA PHE A 169 2.16 9.02 -12.03
C PHE A 169 0.76 9.01 -12.66
N TRP A 170 0.14 10.17 -12.84
CA TRP A 170 -1.08 10.30 -13.63
C TRP A 170 -0.65 10.36 -15.10
N GLY A 171 -1.02 9.34 -15.90
CA GLY A 171 -0.87 9.41 -17.35
C GLY A 171 -1.53 10.68 -17.89
N LYS A 172 -1.10 11.18 -19.05
CA LYS A 172 -1.51 12.48 -19.66
C LYS A 172 -3.01 12.83 -19.64
N ASN A 173 -3.90 11.87 -19.33
CA ASN A 173 -5.36 12.00 -19.29
C ASN A 173 -6.00 11.63 -17.92
N GLY A 174 -5.26 11.59 -16.81
CA GLY A 174 -5.83 11.24 -15.49
C GLY A 174 -6.34 9.80 -15.37
N ARG A 175 -5.78 8.90 -16.17
CA ARG A 175 -5.99 7.45 -16.06
C ARG A 175 -4.66 6.76 -15.82
N ILE A 176 -4.67 5.79 -14.91
CA ILE A 176 -3.55 4.89 -14.63
C ILE A 176 -3.13 4.25 -15.95
N LYS A 177 -1.88 4.46 -16.37
CA LYS A 177 -1.31 3.69 -17.47
C LYS A 177 -1.12 2.27 -16.97
N LYS A 178 -1.87 1.33 -17.56
CA LYS A 178 -1.62 -0.09 -17.41
C LYS A 178 -0.16 -0.34 -17.78
N ALA A 179 0.61 -0.94 -16.87
CA ALA A 179 1.95 -1.40 -17.19
C ALA A 179 1.81 -2.41 -18.34
N ASN A 180 2.51 -2.16 -19.44
CA ASN A 180 2.75 -3.20 -20.43
C ASN A 180 3.76 -4.15 -19.80
N ASN A 181 3.30 -5.31 -19.35
CA ASN A 181 4.16 -6.43 -19.06
C ASN A 181 4.77 -6.91 -20.38
N SER A 182 6.09 -6.83 -20.48
CA SER A 182 6.90 -7.66 -21.37
C SER A 182 7.73 -8.61 -20.53
#